data_AF-A0A0X1SY87-F1
#
_entry.id   AF-A0A0X1SY87-F1
#
_cell.length_a   1.000
_cell.length_b   1.000
_cell.length_c   1.000
_cell.angle_alpha   90.00
_cell.angle_beta   90.00
_cell.angle_gamma   90.00
#
_symmetry.space_group_name_H-M   'P 1'
#
loop_
_entity.id
_entity.type
_entity.pdbx_description
1 polymer ?
#
loop_
_entity_poly.entity_id
_entity_poly.type
_entity_poly.pdbx_seq_one_letter_code
_entity_poly.pdbx_strand_id
1 'polypeptide(L)'
;MTESPYVKHREALLEGKYGTAYLLQQFILHQYDPYRYSFEIDNHRGGFDSRHLQMYQDMKQWFWENGQASDGFRELAETIEARWIRQAEANRDELFRLREMRPEDYPHDNGSDQLDSYKLAIARHEMYHERYVEKGFLDE
;
A
#
# COMPACT_ATOMS: atom_id res chain seq x y z
N MET A 1 -29.08 3.54 13.90
CA MET A 1 -28.16 2.56 13.28
C MET A 1 -26.76 3.01 13.61
N THR A 2 -25.91 2.10 14.10
CA THR A 2 -24.49 2.40 14.28
C THR A 2 -23.84 2.46 12.90
N GLU A 3 -23.10 3.53 12.61
CA GLU A 3 -22.40 3.67 11.33
C GLU A 3 -21.19 2.74 11.26
N SER A 4 -20.96 2.10 10.12
CA SER A 4 -19.81 1.23 9.92
C SER A 4 -18.49 2.03 10.05
N PRO A 5 -17.45 1.47 10.70
CA PRO A 5 -16.14 2.13 10.79
C PRO A 5 -15.51 2.38 9.42
N TYR A 6 -15.84 1.58 8.39
CA TYR A 6 -15.38 1.78 7.01
C TYR A 6 -15.94 3.06 6.38
N VAL A 7 -17.17 3.43 6.75
CA VAL A 7 -17.82 4.68 6.32
C VAL A 7 -17.29 5.84 7.17
N LYS A 8 -17.36 5.70 8.50
CA LYS A 8 -16.94 6.71 9.48
C LYS A 8 -15.51 7.20 9.27
N HIS A 9 -14.61 6.31 8.86
CA HIS A 9 -13.18 6.58 8.72
C HIS A 9 -12.70 6.62 7.26
N ARG A 10 -13.63 6.64 6.30
CA ARG A 10 -13.34 6.50 4.85
C ARG A 10 -12.26 7.45 4.35
N GLU A 11 -12.33 8.73 4.72
CA GLU A 11 -11.35 9.74 4.31
C GLU A 11 -9.95 9.41 4.80
N ALA A 12 -9.79 9.08 6.09
CA ALA A 12 -8.48 8.72 6.64
C ALA A 12 -7.92 7.42 6.03
N LEU A 13 -8.80 6.45 5.74
CA LEU A 13 -8.43 5.17 5.14
C LEU A 13 -8.02 5.32 3.67
N LEU A 14 -8.64 6.25 2.94
CA LEU A 14 -8.30 6.51 1.54
C LEU A 14 -7.18 7.53 1.37
N GLU A 15 -7.13 8.59 2.16
CA GLU A 15 -6.24 9.73 1.90
C GLU A 15 -4.97 9.69 2.74
N GLY A 16 -4.92 8.84 3.78
CA GLY A 16 -3.73 8.62 4.57
C GLY A 16 -2.58 8.07 3.72
N LYS A 17 -1.60 8.92 3.43
CA LYS A 17 -0.36 8.59 2.70
C LYS A 17 0.85 8.55 3.64
N TYR A 18 0.69 7.85 4.76
CA TYR A 18 1.72 7.72 5.80
C TYR A 18 1.67 6.31 6.41
N GLY A 19 2.76 5.90 7.08
CA GLY A 19 2.99 4.50 7.45
C GLY A 19 1.81 3.84 8.18
N THR A 20 1.23 4.52 9.17
CA THR A 20 0.14 3.94 9.98
C THR A 20 -1.17 3.79 9.20
N ALA A 21 -1.47 4.68 8.25
CA ALA A 21 -2.61 4.55 7.34
C ALA A 21 -2.41 3.40 6.34
N TYR A 22 -1.19 3.17 5.86
CA TYR A 22 -0.88 2.02 5.00
C TYR A 22 -1.10 0.68 5.72
N LEU A 23 -0.88 0.62 7.03
CA LEU A 23 -1.20 -0.58 7.82
C LEU A 23 -2.70 -0.85 7.90
N LEU A 24 -3.52 0.20 8.08
CA LEU A 24 -4.98 0.05 8.05
C LEU A 24 -5.47 -0.40 6.67
N GLN A 25 -4.88 0.12 5.60
CA GLN A 25 -5.18 -0.31 4.23
C GLN A 25 -4.81 -1.78 4.01
N GLN A 26 -3.62 -2.22 4.44
CA GLN A 26 -3.21 -3.62 4.37
C GLN A 26 -4.17 -4.54 5.15
N PHE A 27 -4.62 -4.11 6.32
CA PHE A 27 -5.63 -4.85 7.09
C PHE A 27 -6.95 -4.99 6.33
N ILE A 28 -7.44 -3.90 5.72
CA ILE A 28 -8.67 -3.92 4.90
C ILE A 28 -8.52 -4.88 3.72
N LEU A 29 -7.37 -4.86 3.04
CA LEU A 29 -7.10 -5.78 1.93
C LEU A 29 -7.02 -7.24 2.39
N HIS A 30 -6.43 -7.52 3.55
CA HIS A 30 -6.44 -8.86 4.14
C HIS A 30 -7.87 -9.34 4.47
N GLN A 31 -8.74 -8.45 4.94
CA GLN A 31 -10.15 -8.78 5.16
C GLN A 31 -10.90 -9.07 3.83
N TYR A 32 -10.46 -8.43 2.75
CA TYR A 32 -11.07 -8.53 1.42
C TYR A 32 -10.66 -9.83 0.71
N ASP A 33 -9.36 -10.11 0.65
CA ASP A 33 -8.78 -11.35 0.13
C ASP A 33 -7.61 -11.81 1.01
N PRO A 34 -7.87 -12.68 2.01
CA PRO A 34 -6.84 -13.15 2.94
C PRO A 34 -5.84 -14.12 2.28
N TYR A 35 -6.15 -14.67 1.11
CA TYR A 35 -5.23 -15.56 0.39
C TYR A 35 -4.18 -14.79 -0.39
N ARG A 36 -4.55 -13.60 -0.86
CA ARG A 36 -3.65 -12.72 -1.61
C ARG A 36 -2.88 -11.76 -0.71
N TYR A 37 -3.54 -11.18 0.29
CA TYR A 37 -2.98 -10.11 1.11
C TYR A 37 -2.70 -10.60 2.53
N SER A 38 -1.43 -10.80 2.87
CA SER A 38 -1.03 -11.18 4.23
C SER A 38 -1.01 -9.96 5.16
N PHE A 39 -1.48 -10.15 6.40
CA PHE A 39 -1.42 -9.11 7.43
C PHE A 39 -1.19 -9.72 8.82
N GLU A 40 -0.08 -9.34 9.45
CA GLU A 40 0.25 -9.75 10.82
C GLU A 40 0.43 -8.51 11.70
N ILE A 41 -0.50 -8.25 12.61
CA ILE A 41 -0.43 -7.05 13.46
C ILE A 41 0.80 -7.03 14.38
N ASP A 42 1.31 -8.20 14.78
CA ASP A 42 2.44 -8.28 15.71
C ASP A 42 3.75 -7.78 15.09
N ASN A 43 3.89 -7.88 13.76
CA ASN A 43 4.99 -7.27 12.99
C ASN A 43 4.89 -5.74 12.92
N HIS A 44 3.78 -5.15 13.42
CA HIS A 44 3.43 -3.75 13.24
C HIS A 44 3.06 -3.04 14.56
N ARG A 45 3.30 -3.65 15.72
CA ARG A 45 2.93 -3.11 17.05
C ARG A 45 3.49 -1.73 17.36
N GLY A 46 4.63 -1.34 16.77
CA GLY A 46 5.20 0.01 16.92
C GLY A 46 4.63 1.06 15.94
N GLY A 47 3.77 0.64 15.01
CA GLY A 47 3.29 1.46 13.89
C GLY A 47 1.91 2.06 14.08
N PHE A 48 1.27 1.90 15.24
CA PHE A 48 -0.04 2.52 15.51
C PHE A 48 0.07 3.52 16.65
N ASP A 49 -0.30 4.77 16.39
CA ASP A 49 -0.69 5.67 17.49
C ASP A 49 -2.04 5.23 18.07
N SER A 50 -2.42 5.79 19.22
CA SER A 50 -3.66 5.42 19.91
C SER A 50 -4.91 5.60 19.05
N ARG A 51 -4.92 6.58 18.13
CA ARG A 51 -6.05 6.83 17.24
C ARG A 51 -6.18 5.73 16.19
N HIS A 52 -5.10 5.40 15.50
CA HIS A 52 -5.12 4.39 14.45
C HIS A 52 -5.30 2.98 15.03
N LEU A 53 -4.80 2.71 16.25
CA LEU A 53 -5.09 1.46 16.96
C LEU A 53 -6.58 1.31 17.26
N GLN A 54 -7.26 2.38 17.68
CA GLN A 54 -8.71 2.36 17.89
C GLN A 54 -9.45 2.10 16.58
N MET A 55 -9.06 2.75 15.48
CA MET A 55 -9.66 2.52 14.16
C MET A 55 -9.52 1.06 13.72
N TYR A 56 -8.34 0.46 13.93
CA TYR A 56 -8.11 -0.97 13.69
C TYR A 56 -9.04 -1.86 14.55
N GLN A 57 -9.13 -1.59 15.85
CA GLN A 57 -9.97 -2.37 16.76
C GLN A 57 -11.46 -2.27 16.38
N ASP A 58 -11.93 -1.06 16.05
CA ASP A 58 -13.30 -0.82 15.61
C ASP A 58 -13.61 -1.61 14.32
N MET A 59 -12.74 -1.52 13.31
CA MET A 59 -12.89 -2.28 12.06
C MET A 59 -12.83 -3.79 12.27
N LYS A 60 -11.91 -4.27 13.12
CA LYS A 60 -11.77 -5.70 13.42
C LYS A 60 -13.03 -6.25 14.08
N GLN A 61 -13.53 -5.59 15.12
CA GLN A 61 -14.73 -6.02 15.82
C GLN A 61 -15.95 -5.98 14.89
N TRP A 62 -16.11 -4.89 14.15
CA TRP A 62 -17.24 -4.73 13.22
C TRP A 62 -17.25 -5.81 12.14
N PHE A 63 -16.10 -6.10 11.54
CA PHE A 63 -15.98 -7.13 10.51
C PHE A 63 -16.23 -8.53 11.04
N TRP A 64 -15.83 -8.82 12.29
CA TRP A 64 -16.16 -10.09 12.93
C TRP A 64 -17.68 -10.28 13.06
N GLU A 65 -18.42 -9.21 13.32
CA GLU A 65 -19.87 -9.24 13.50
C GLU A 65 -20.66 -9.22 12.18
N ASN A 66 -20.17 -8.48 11.18
CA ASN A 66 -20.93 -8.15 9.96
C ASN A 66 -20.31 -8.73 8.67
N GLY A 67 -19.04 -9.13 8.72
CA GLY A 67 -18.30 -9.67 7.59
C GLY A 67 -18.21 -8.71 6.40
N GLN A 68 -18.04 -9.29 5.21
CA GLN A 68 -17.90 -8.55 3.96
C GLN A 68 -19.17 -7.79 3.53
N ALA A 69 -20.33 -8.10 4.11
CA ALA A 69 -21.58 -7.39 3.86
C ALA A 69 -21.66 -6.03 4.58
N SER A 70 -20.62 -5.67 5.35
CA SER A 70 -20.52 -4.37 6.02
C SER A 70 -20.65 -3.20 5.03
N ASP A 71 -21.52 -2.25 5.37
CA ASP A 71 -21.69 -1.03 4.58
C ASP A 71 -20.35 -0.32 4.34
N GLY A 72 -20.09 0.05 3.07
CA GLY A 72 -18.88 0.76 2.65
C GLY A 72 -17.59 -0.07 2.59
N PHE A 73 -17.56 -1.30 3.12
CA PHE A 73 -16.35 -2.12 3.16
C PHE A 73 -15.84 -2.46 1.75
N ARG A 74 -16.70 -3.03 0.91
CA ARG A 74 -16.29 -3.53 -0.42
C ARG A 74 -15.78 -2.41 -1.33
N GLU A 75 -16.53 -1.32 -1.45
CA GLU A 75 -16.13 -0.15 -2.25
C GLU A 75 -14.79 0.43 -1.77
N LEU A 76 -14.60 0.49 -0.45
CA LEU A 76 -13.35 0.97 0.15
C LEU A 76 -12.18 0.04 -0.19
N ALA A 77 -12.35 -1.28 -0.01
CA ALA A 77 -11.33 -2.27 -0.30
C ALA A 77 -10.91 -2.24 -1.79
N GLU A 78 -11.88 -2.27 -2.71
CA GLU A 78 -11.64 -2.20 -4.16
C GLU A 78 -10.92 -0.89 -4.55
N THR A 79 -11.28 0.24 -3.93
CA THR A 79 -10.63 1.52 -4.19
C THR A 79 -9.17 1.53 -3.72
N ILE A 80 -8.89 0.94 -2.56
CA ILE A 80 -7.54 0.79 -2.01
C ILE A 80 -6.72 -0.15 -2.90
N GLU A 81 -7.26 -1.31 -3.23
CA GLU A 81 -6.62 -2.34 -4.07
C GLU A 81 -6.23 -1.75 -5.43
N ALA A 82 -7.19 -1.16 -6.15
CA ALA A 82 -6.95 -0.59 -7.47
C ALA A 82 -5.90 0.53 -7.43
N ARG A 83 -5.79 1.26 -6.33
CA ARG A 83 -4.74 2.27 -6.17
C ARG A 83 -3.36 1.64 -6.00
N TRP A 84 -3.24 0.62 -5.15
CA TRP A 84 -1.97 -0.05 -4.93
C TRP A 84 -1.48 -0.79 -6.16
N ILE A 85 -2.37 -1.47 -6.88
CA ILE A 85 -2.06 -2.12 -8.17
C ILE A 85 -1.53 -1.08 -9.15
N ARG A 86 -2.22 0.05 -9.35
CA ARG A 86 -1.74 1.12 -10.25
C ARG A 86 -0.36 1.67 -9.87
N GLN A 87 -0.09 1.81 -8.57
CA GLN A 87 1.24 2.25 -8.11
C GLN A 87 2.32 1.20 -8.40
N ALA A 88 1.99 -0.07 -8.17
CA ALA A 88 2.90 -1.17 -8.44
C ALA A 88 3.21 -1.32 -9.93
N GLU A 89 2.20 -1.22 -10.78
CA GLU A 89 2.34 -1.20 -12.25
C GLU A 89 3.20 -0.02 -12.70
N ALA A 90 2.92 1.20 -12.22
CA ALA A 90 3.72 2.38 -12.55
C ALA A 90 5.19 2.24 -12.12
N ASN A 91 5.45 1.62 -10.96
CA ASN A 91 6.81 1.34 -10.51
C ASN A 91 7.51 0.31 -11.42
N ARG A 92 6.80 -0.73 -11.86
CA ARG A 92 7.33 -1.75 -12.78
C ARG A 92 7.64 -1.14 -14.16
N ASP A 93 6.74 -0.34 -14.70
CA ASP A 93 6.92 0.30 -16.00
C ASP A 93 8.11 1.28 -15.98
N GLU A 94 8.27 2.03 -14.88
CA GLU A 94 9.44 2.88 -14.68
C GLU A 94 10.73 2.08 -14.54
N LEU A 95 10.71 0.94 -13.84
CA LEU A 95 11.87 0.05 -13.75
C LEU A 95 12.28 -0.49 -15.13
N PHE A 96 11.33 -0.88 -15.98
CA PHE A 96 11.62 -1.28 -17.35
C PHE A 96 12.22 -0.14 -18.17
N ARG A 97 11.62 1.06 -18.10
CA ARG A 97 12.13 2.25 -18.77
C ARG A 97 13.56 2.58 -18.36
N LEU A 98 13.87 2.49 -17.05
CA LEU A 98 15.21 2.72 -16.53
C LEU A 98 16.20 1.68 -17.06
N ARG A 99 15.82 0.40 -17.11
CA ARG A 99 16.70 -0.67 -17.62
C ARG A 99 16.98 -0.59 -19.12
N GLU A 100 16.06 -0.03 -19.91
CA GLU A 100 16.24 0.22 -21.34
C GLU A 100 17.09 1.47 -21.62
N MET A 101 17.16 2.40 -20.66
CA MET A 101 17.90 3.64 -20.77
C MET A 101 19.42 3.38 -20.61
N ARG A 102 20.23 4.09 -21.38
CA ARG A 102 21.67 4.12 -21.14
C ARG A 102 21.97 5.06 -19.97
N PRO A 103 22.92 4.75 -19.07
CA PRO A 103 23.21 5.60 -17.91
C PRO A 103 23.48 7.07 -18.27
N GLU A 104 24.09 7.32 -19.44
CA GLU A 104 24.43 8.65 -19.94
C GLU A 104 23.21 9.48 -20.37
N ASP A 105 22.05 8.85 -20.55
CA ASP A 105 20.79 9.52 -20.87
C ASP A 105 19.96 9.80 -19.60
N TYR A 106 20.43 9.41 -18.41
CA TYR A 106 19.68 9.57 -17.15
C TYR A 106 19.65 11.04 -16.69
N PRO A 107 18.46 11.60 -16.35
CA PRO A 107 18.33 12.96 -15.84
C PRO A 107 19.06 13.12 -14.50
N HIS A 108 19.96 14.10 -14.40
CA HIS A 108 20.72 14.36 -13.17
C HIS A 108 20.90 15.88 -12.96
N ASP A 109 20.99 16.29 -11.70
CA ASP A 109 21.22 17.69 -11.35
C ASP A 109 22.68 18.08 -11.60
N ASN A 110 22.92 19.35 -11.92
CA ASN A 110 24.26 19.90 -12.05
C ASN A 110 25.05 19.67 -10.75
N GLY A 111 26.11 18.86 -10.81
CA GLY A 111 26.96 18.52 -9.67
C GLY A 111 26.68 17.17 -9.01
N SER A 112 25.68 16.42 -9.49
CA SER A 112 25.47 15.02 -9.09
C SER A 112 26.20 14.06 -10.04
N ASP A 113 26.68 12.93 -9.52
CA ASP A 113 27.20 11.85 -10.35
C ASP A 113 26.01 11.17 -11.05
N GLN A 114 25.98 11.28 -12.38
CA GLN A 114 24.90 10.75 -13.21
C GLN A 114 24.79 9.22 -13.09
N LEU A 115 25.92 8.51 -13.08
CA LEU A 115 25.95 7.06 -13.02
C LEU A 115 25.45 6.56 -11.66
N ASP A 116 25.84 7.23 -10.58
CA ASP A 116 25.37 6.88 -9.25
C ASP A 116 23.88 7.20 -9.09
N SER A 117 23.41 8.33 -9.62
CA SER A 117 21.99 8.69 -9.60
C SER A 117 21.12 7.68 -10.35
N TYR A 118 21.59 7.21 -11.52
CA TYR A 118 20.95 6.15 -12.29
C TYR A 118 20.88 4.83 -11.52
N LYS A 119 22.01 4.38 -10.93
CA LYS A 119 22.06 3.14 -10.14
C LYS A 119 21.14 3.20 -8.93
N LEU A 120 21.11 4.32 -8.22
CA LEU A 120 20.22 4.52 -7.08
C LEU A 120 18.74 4.48 -7.49
N ALA A 121 18.39 5.03 -8.65
CA ALA A 121 17.03 4.97 -9.16
C ALA A 121 16.61 3.52 -9.43
N ILE A 122 17.43 2.74 -10.15
CA ILE A 122 17.17 1.32 -10.39
C ILE A 122 17.00 0.56 -9.09
N ALA A 123 17.98 0.65 -8.18
CA ALA A 123 17.95 -0.07 -6.91
C ALA A 123 16.70 0.26 -6.08
N ARG A 124 16.27 1.54 -6.08
CA ARG A 124 15.04 1.96 -5.41
C ARG A 124 13.81 1.33 -6.06
N HIS A 125 13.69 1.37 -7.39
CA HIS A 125 12.55 0.81 -8.10
C HIS A 125 12.49 -0.72 -8.02
N GLU A 126 13.64 -1.40 -7.98
CA GLU A 126 13.77 -2.84 -7.71
C GLU A 126 13.27 -3.19 -6.31
N MET A 127 13.77 -2.49 -5.29
CA MET A 127 13.32 -2.68 -3.90
C MET A 127 11.80 -2.51 -3.77
N TYR A 128 11.21 -1.50 -4.42
CA TYR A 128 9.75 -1.34 -4.40
C TYR A 128 9.02 -2.42 -5.20
N HIS A 129 9.57 -2.86 -6.34
CA HIS A 129 8.99 -3.93 -7.13
C HIS A 129 8.92 -5.24 -6.33
N GLU A 130 10.03 -5.64 -5.69
CA GLU A 130 10.08 -6.81 -4.81
C GLU A 130 9.04 -6.71 -3.68
N ARG A 131 8.91 -5.54 -3.05
CA ARG A 131 7.88 -5.30 -2.02
C ARG A 131 6.46 -5.41 -2.57
N TYR A 132 6.21 -4.94 -3.78
CA TYR A 132 4.88 -5.04 -4.39
C TYR A 132 4.51 -6.49 -4.71
N VAL A 133 5.49 -7.29 -5.17
CA VAL A 133 5.33 -8.74 -5.38
C VAL A 133 5.10 -9.46 -4.05
N GLU A 134 5.95 -9.22 -3.04
CA GLU A 134 5.82 -9.82 -1.70
C GLU A 134 4.45 -9.53 -1.06
N LYS A 135 3.91 -8.33 -1.30
CA LYS A 135 2.60 -7.90 -0.79
C LYS A 135 1.42 -8.35 -1.66
N GLY A 136 1.66 -9.07 -2.76
CA GLY A 136 0.62 -9.61 -3.64
C GLY A 136 -0.02 -8.60 -4.58
N PHE A 137 0.56 -7.41 -4.77
CA PHE A 137 0.04 -6.39 -5.70
C PHE A 137 0.42 -6.64 -7.16
N LEU A 138 1.51 -7.37 -7.38
CA LEU A 138 1.93 -7.88 -8.68
C LEU A 138 2.16 -9.38 -8.58
N ASP A 139 1.93 -10.07 -9.68
CA ASP A 139 2.36 -11.46 -9.84
C ASP A 139 3.86 -11.50 -10.20
N GLU A 140 4.55 -12.59 -9.83
CA GLU A 140 5.96 -12.86 -10.18
C GLU A 140 6.21 -13.02 -11.69
#